data_AF-A0A2U9IEC1-F1
#
_entry.id   AF-A0A2U9IEC1-F1
#
_cell.length_a   1.000
_cell.length_b   1.000
_cell.length_c   1.000
_cell.angle_alpha   90.00
_cell.angle_beta   90.00
_cell.angle_gamma   90.00
#
_symmetry.space_group_name_H-M   'P 1'
#
loop_
_entity.id
_entity.type
_entity.pdbx_description
1 polymer ?
#
loop_
_entity_poly.entity_id
_entity_poly.type
_entity_poly.pdbx_seq_one_letter_code
_entity_poly.pdbx_strand_id
1 'polypeptide(L)'
;MIKVIFGTYGDNNILPLLYEVVRSFKVKIGIDVETDLLYDYEYPTLEIDGKRVIFDYSSEEEAKEKLLRLIKGEIMEGKNTKKLLSQENYIFGNGATIY
;
A
#
# COMPACT_ATOMS: atom_id res chain seq x y z
N MET A 1 8.01 9.21 -3.76
CA MET A 1 8.21 8.70 -2.37
C MET A 1 7.35 7.47 -2.25
N ILE A 2 7.87 6.37 -1.70
CA ILE A 2 7.16 5.10 -1.56
C ILE A 2 6.79 4.95 -0.09
N LYS A 3 5.52 4.76 0.19
CA LYS A 3 5.02 4.51 1.53
C LYS A 3 4.61 3.06 1.66
N VAL A 4 5.11 2.38 2.69
CA VAL A 4 4.83 0.97 2.99
C VAL A 4 3.95 0.94 4.23
N ILE A 5 2.74 0.44 4.09
CA ILE A 5 1.78 0.29 5.18
C ILE A 5 1.79 -1.19 5.58
N PHE A 6 2.22 -1.50 6.80
CA PHE A 6 2.17 -2.87 7.31
C PHE A 6 0.75 -3.26 7.64
N GLY A 7 0.38 -4.46 7.20
CA GLY A 7 -0.89 -5.07 7.59
C GLY A 7 -0.78 -5.78 8.93
N THR A 8 -1.85 -6.46 9.31
CA THR A 8 -1.95 -7.25 10.54
C THR A 8 -0.86 -8.33 10.67
N TYR A 9 -0.43 -8.91 9.54
CA TYR A 9 0.65 -9.91 9.51
C TYR A 9 2.05 -9.29 9.33
N GLY A 10 2.18 -7.97 9.45
CA GLY A 10 3.45 -7.26 9.33
C GLY A 10 3.83 -6.90 7.89
N ASP A 11 5.13 -6.91 7.62
CA ASP A 11 5.70 -6.48 6.34
C ASP A 11 5.87 -7.64 5.34
N ASN A 12 5.68 -8.90 5.76
CA ASN A 12 5.89 -10.09 4.94
C ASN A 12 7.22 -10.03 4.17
N ASN A 13 8.34 -9.61 4.77
CA ASN A 13 9.66 -9.44 4.11
C ASN A 13 9.69 -8.48 2.90
N ILE A 14 8.69 -7.61 2.73
CA ILE A 14 8.67 -6.67 1.60
C ILE A 14 9.74 -5.58 1.74
N LEU A 15 10.09 -5.18 2.97
CA LEU A 15 11.05 -4.12 3.22
C LEU A 15 12.45 -4.45 2.65
N PRO A 16 13.09 -5.58 2.99
CA PRO A 16 14.42 -5.89 2.45
C PRO A 16 14.40 -5.97 0.93
N LEU A 17 13.34 -6.53 0.34
CA LEU A 17 13.16 -6.60 -1.11
C LEU A 17 13.03 -5.19 -1.73
N LEU A 18 12.27 -4.31 -1.11
CA LEU A 18 12.10 -2.92 -1.55
C LEU A 18 13.43 -2.16 -1.48
N TYR A 19 14.19 -2.30 -0.40
CA TYR A 19 15.52 -1.68 -0.29
C TYR A 19 16.50 -2.20 -1.33
N GLU A 20 16.48 -3.49 -1.63
CA GLU A 20 17.32 -4.09 -2.68
C GLU A 20 16.98 -3.52 -4.07
N VAL A 21 15.68 -3.47 -4.39
CA VAL A 21 15.20 -2.95 -5.66
C VAL A 21 15.52 -1.45 -5.79
N VAL A 22 15.20 -0.64 -4.77
CA VAL A 22 15.47 0.81 -4.76
C VAL A 22 16.95 1.12 -4.88
N ARG A 23 17.83 0.32 -4.26
CA ARG A 23 19.29 0.48 -4.38
C ARG A 23 19.79 0.32 -5.83
N SER A 24 19.06 -0.42 -6.66
CA SER A 24 19.39 -0.60 -8.08
C SER A 24 19.06 0.62 -8.94
N PHE A 25 18.29 1.59 -8.42
CA PHE A 25 17.98 2.83 -9.12
C PHE A 25 19.03 3.92 -8.83
N LYS A 26 19.36 4.72 -9.85
CA LYS A 26 20.28 5.86 -9.71
C LYS A 26 19.64 7.07 -8.99
N VAL A 27 18.32 7.07 -8.83
CA VAL A 27 17.56 8.14 -8.19
C VAL A 27 17.33 7.83 -6.71
N LYS A 28 17.40 8.84 -5.86
CA LYS A 28 17.13 8.69 -4.42
C LYS A 28 15.62 8.57 -4.21
N ILE A 29 15.14 7.35 -3.97
CA ILE A 29 13.74 7.09 -3.64
C ILE A 29 13.61 7.08 -2.11
N GLY A 30 12.82 7.99 -1.55
CA GLY A 30 12.46 7.97 -0.14
C GLY A 30 11.47 6.85 0.14
N ILE A 31 11.76 6.04 1.16
CA ILE A 31 10.87 4.99 1.68
C ILE A 31 10.34 5.48 3.02
N ASP A 32 9.02 5.51 3.16
CA ASP A 32 8.29 5.80 4.39
C ASP A 32 7.60 4.52 4.84
N VAL A 33 7.56 4.28 6.14
CA VAL A 33 7.01 3.06 6.73
C VAL A 33 5.97 3.46 7.76
N GLU A 34 4.75 3.04 7.52
CA GLU A 34 3.62 3.22 8.41
C GLU A 34 3.09 1.84 8.81
N THR A 35 2.50 1.76 10.00
CA THR A 35 1.79 0.57 10.45
C THR A 35 0.31 0.89 10.45
N ASP A 36 -0.49 0.02 9.84
CA ASP A 36 -1.93 0.13 9.94
C ASP A 36 -2.38 -0.25 11.35
N LEU A 37 -2.73 0.75 12.15
CA LEU A 37 -3.22 0.56 13.52
C LEU A 37 -4.67 0.09 13.55
N LEU A 38 -5.40 0.24 12.44
CA LEU A 38 -6.81 -0.13 12.32
C LEU A 38 -7.00 -1.57 11.85
N TYR A 39 -5.91 -2.26 11.46
CA TYR A 39 -5.94 -3.63 10.96
C TYR A 39 -6.88 -3.81 9.76
N ASP A 40 -7.09 -2.75 8.97
CA ASP A 40 -7.92 -2.76 7.76
C ASP A 40 -7.27 -3.61 6.65
N TYR A 41 -5.95 -3.81 6.70
CA TYR A 41 -5.21 -4.60 5.73
C TYR A 41 -4.59 -5.86 6.36
N GLU A 42 -4.90 -7.03 5.80
CA GLU A 42 -4.22 -8.29 6.17
C GLU A 42 -2.78 -8.33 5.62
N TYR A 43 -2.57 -7.81 4.40
CA TYR A 43 -1.29 -7.82 3.68
C TYR A 43 -0.67 -6.43 3.62
N PRO A 44 0.67 -6.32 3.48
CA PRO A 44 1.33 -5.02 3.34
C PRO A 44 0.82 -4.30 2.09
N THR A 45 0.58 -3.00 2.23
CA THR A 45 0.10 -2.15 1.15
C THR A 45 1.17 -1.12 0.79
N LEU A 46 1.45 -0.97 -0.50
CA LEU A 46 2.36 0.05 -1.00
C LEU A 46 1.55 1.23 -1.53
N GLU A 47 1.94 2.43 -1.14
CA GLU A 47 1.43 3.69 -1.68
C GLU A 47 2.55 4.41 -2.45
N ILE A 48 2.34 4.60 -3.75
CA ILE A 48 3.26 5.30 -4.66
C ILE A 48 2.46 6.35 -5.43
N ASP A 49 2.87 7.62 -5.33
CA ASP A 49 2.20 8.75 -5.99
C ASP A 49 0.67 8.81 -5.70
N GLY A 50 0.29 8.51 -4.45
CA GLY A 50 -1.11 8.50 -4.00
C GLY A 50 -1.92 7.28 -4.43
N LYS A 51 -1.30 6.31 -5.12
CA LYS A 51 -1.95 5.05 -5.51
C LYS A 51 -1.56 3.93 -4.57
N ARG A 52 -2.57 3.30 -3.98
CA ARG A 52 -2.42 2.15 -3.08
C ARG A 52 -2.52 0.83 -3.83
N VAL A 53 -1.60 -0.07 -3.57
CA VAL A 53 -1.56 -1.42 -4.13
C VAL A 53 -1.32 -2.41 -3.00
N ILE A 54 -2.25 -3.34 -2.80
CA ILE A 54 -2.06 -4.45 -1.87
C ILE A 54 -0.96 -5.35 -2.45
N PHE A 55 0.08 -5.55 -1.65
CA PHE A 55 1.28 -6.26 -2.07
C PHE A 55 1.23 -7.72 -1.61
N ASP A 56 0.49 -8.51 -2.38
CA ASP A 56 0.47 -9.97 -2.31
C ASP A 56 1.45 -10.57 -3.33
N TYR A 57 2.20 -11.59 -2.93
CA TYR A 57 3.17 -12.29 -3.78
C TYR A 57 3.41 -13.71 -3.24
N SER A 58 3.70 -14.66 -4.14
CA SER A 58 3.95 -16.06 -3.74
C SER A 58 5.43 -16.42 -3.63
N SER A 59 6.31 -15.67 -4.32
CA SER A 59 7.75 -15.90 -4.36
C SER A 59 8.55 -14.59 -4.35
N GLU A 60 9.78 -14.62 -3.84
CA GLU A 60 10.66 -13.45 -3.81
C GLU A 60 10.96 -12.87 -5.20
N GLU A 61 11.15 -13.74 -6.21
CA GLU A 61 11.38 -13.32 -7.60
C GLU A 61 10.18 -12.53 -8.15
N GLU A 62 8.96 -13.00 -7.88
CA GLU A 62 7.72 -12.33 -8.25
C GLU A 62 7.61 -10.96 -7.55
N ALA A 63 7.95 -10.91 -6.26
CA ALA A 63 7.96 -9.66 -5.50
C ALA A 63 8.92 -8.63 -6.10
N LYS A 64 10.15 -9.03 -6.44
CA LYS A 64 11.14 -8.14 -7.06
C LYS A 64 10.66 -7.62 -8.40
N GLU A 65 10.11 -8.47 -9.25
CA GLU A 65 9.57 -8.05 -10.55
C GLU A 65 8.41 -7.05 -10.37
N LYS A 66 7.48 -7.36 -9.46
CA LYS A 66 6.32 -6.51 -9.15
C LYS A 66 6.74 -5.16 -8.59
N LEU A 67 7.70 -5.12 -7.66
CA LEU A 67 8.29 -3.88 -7.12
C LEU A 67 8.95 -3.06 -8.22
N LEU A 68 9.74 -3.70 -9.08
CA LEU A 68 10.47 -3.03 -10.15
C LEU A 68 9.51 -2.38 -11.15
N ARG A 69 8.44 -3.07 -11.51
CA ARG A 69 7.38 -2.53 -12.37
C ARG A 69 6.55 -1.45 -11.68
N LEU A 70 6.27 -1.56 -10.38
CA LEU A 70 5.59 -0.53 -9.60
C LEU A 70 6.41 0.76 -9.52
N ILE A 71 7.71 0.66 -9.26
CA ILE A 71 8.62 1.80 -9.18
C ILE A 71 8.81 2.47 -10.55
N LYS A 72 8.80 1.69 -11.64
CA LYS A 72 8.85 2.22 -13.01
C LYS A 72 7.51 2.79 -13.50
N GLY A 73 6.42 2.61 -12.75
CA GLY A 73 5.08 3.03 -13.15
C GLY A 73 4.41 2.12 -14.20
N GLU A 74 4.93 0.92 -14.42
CA GLU A 74 4.45 -0.04 -15.44
C GLU A 74 3.29 -0.92 -14.96
N ILE A 75 3.10 -1.11 -13.65
CA ILE A 75 1.90 -1.79 -13.11
C ILE A 75 0.94 -0.73 -12.59
N MET A 76 -0.06 -0.42 -13.41
CA MET A 76 -1.29 0.26 -12.98
C MET A 76 -2.54 -0.56 -13.30
N GLU A 77 -2.41 -1.87 -13.48
CA GLU A 77 -3.57 -2.77 -13.46
C GLU A 77 -3.64 -3.40 -12.08
N GLY A 78 -4.33 -2.68 -11.19
CA GLY A 78 -4.86 -3.29 -9.99
C GLY A 78 -5.70 -4.48 -10.42
N LYS A 79 -5.37 -5.68 -9.92
CA LYS A 79 -6.39 -6.72 -9.76
C LYS A 79 -7.53 -6.03 -9.02
N ASN A 80 -8.64 -5.84 -9.74
CA ASN A 80 -9.89 -5.32 -9.24
C ASN A 80 -10.21 -5.94 -7.88
N THR A 81 -9.86 -5.27 -6.79
CA THR A 81 -10.62 -5.38 -5.55
C THR A 81 -11.92 -4.64 -5.82
N LYS A 82 -12.85 -5.34 -6.48
CA LYS A 82 -14.28 -5.05 -6.39
C LYS A 82 -14.64 -4.97 -4.91
N LYS A 83 -14.63 -3.75 -4.36
CA LYS A 83 -15.46 -3.28 -3.25
C LYS A 83 -15.31 -1.76 -3.10
N LEU A 84 -15.68 -1.08 -4.18
CA LEU A 84 -16.10 0.32 -4.16
C LEU A 84 -17.63 0.32 -4.11
N LEU A 85 -18.18 0.24 -2.89
CA LEU A 85 -19.56 0.57 -2.50
C LEU A 85 -19.46 0.92 -1.01
N SER A 86 -19.65 2.14 -0.51
CA SER A 86 -20.18 3.36 -1.10
C SER A 86 -19.59 4.54 -0.33
N GLN A 87 -19.36 5.65 -1.03
CA GLN A 87 -19.26 6.96 -0.41
C GLN A 87 -20.60 7.27 0.28
N GLU A 88 -20.61 7.38 1.60
CA GLU A 88 -21.56 8.26 2.28
C GLU A 88 -20.79 9.41 2.90
N ASN A 89 -20.78 10.52 2.14
CA ASN A 89 -20.58 11.85 2.68
C ASN A 89 -21.76 12.15 3.62
N TYR A 90 -21.58 12.04 4.93
CA TYR A 90 -22.41 12.77 5.90
C TYR A 90 -21.56 13.31 7.06
N ILE A 91 -20.95 14.46 6.79
CA ILE A 91 -21.03 15.70 7.59
C ILE A 91 -20.96 15.52 9.13
N PHE A 92 -19.84 15.96 9.71
CA PHE A 92 -19.78 16.40 11.10
C PHE A 92 -20.83 17.50 11.35
N GLY A 93 -21.76 17.28 12.29
CA GLY A 93 -22.76 18.27 12.70
C GLY A 93 -23.43 17.94 14.04
N ASN A 94 -23.18 18.81 15.03
CA ASN A 94 -23.81 18.92 16.35
C ASN A 94 -25.28 18.47 16.46
N GLY A 95 -25.62 17.82 17.59
CA GLY A 95 -26.95 17.94 18.21
C GLY A 95 -27.46 16.67 18.87
N ALA A 96 -27.33 16.57 20.19
CA ALA A 96 -28.11 15.64 20.99
C ALA A 96 -29.61 15.94 20.82
N THR A 97 -30.44 14.91 20.60
CA THR A 97 -31.90 15.01 20.73
C THR A 97 -32.35 14.17 21.91
N ILE A 98 -32.89 14.87 22.89
CA ILE A 98 -33.62 14.38 24.07
C ILE A 98 -35.07 14.14 23.64
N TYR A 99 -35.62 12.97 23.97
CA TYR A 99 -37.05 12.77 24.24
C TYR A 99 -37.20 11.75 25.35
#